data_AF-A0AAE6JLL1-F1
#
_entry.id   AF-A0AAE6JLL1-F1
#
_cell.length_a   1.000
_cell.length_b   1.000
_cell.length_c   1.000
_cell.angle_alpha   90.00
_cell.angle_beta   90.00
_cell.angle_gamma   90.00
#
_symmetry.space_group_name_H-M   'P 1'
#
loop_
_entity.id
_entity.type
_entity.pdbx_description
1 polymer ?
#
loop_
_entity_poly.entity_id
_entity_poly.type
_entity_poly.pdbx_seq_one_letter_code
_entity_poly.pdbx_strand_id
1 'polypeptide(L)'
;MQPSDLQLQPYQLEFFGSRDEALDHLEMRSGFGALPGDNHNPVYYRTIDQMINEVKEFNPLTKQGVMNYNNLENLKEELTKLSFSKKSIEEMQKQMEQGVPEFTLNEKVKGNRGQVDLTLHFKQSGQSENYYFNKFEATLSTAKPLEDGQKYMVISPNPNEQGKNLVKNFVNVTEAISFFKDQKGDSILASGKDAAHKTELAKMEKGKINYVAKEFQVPFRAPAKMQTFFVERGKGFSAEQAANLIQGRAVYRDDLVNAGGEYKAWIKLDMDSPKDRYQNYQTNQYHVPTYGFDLESVLDKFKIKELDNPAKKEALVQSLQNGNRPLITTVKDGQEIKLHVEAVPRYSQLNMFQENGKPEKREQFLKVPVLDKNLNVGKAKEKEQEQGLGV
;
A
#
# COMPACT_ATOMS: atom_id res chain seq x y z
N MET A 1 45.42 24.17 -4.19
CA MET A 1 44.79 22.91 -4.66
C MET A 1 43.29 23.17 -4.69
N GLN A 2 42.56 22.77 -5.75
CA GLN A 2 41.10 22.93 -5.72
C GLN A 2 40.55 22.09 -4.54
N PRO A 3 39.46 22.50 -3.86
CA PRO A 3 38.88 21.72 -2.77
C PRO A 3 38.55 20.25 -3.13
N SER A 4 38.28 20.00 -4.42
CA SER A 4 38.11 18.65 -4.99
C SER A 4 39.35 17.75 -4.84
N ASP A 5 40.53 18.34 -4.76
CA ASP A 5 41.81 17.61 -4.68
C ASP A 5 42.17 17.23 -3.24
N LEU A 6 41.46 17.76 -2.24
CA LEU A 6 41.83 17.70 -0.82
C LEU A 6 41.08 16.63 0.01
N GLN A 7 40.16 15.87 -0.59
CA GLN A 7 39.37 14.82 0.10
C GLN A 7 38.77 15.29 1.45
N LEU A 8 38.25 16.51 1.49
CA LEU A 8 37.73 17.13 2.71
C LEU A 8 36.64 16.24 3.35
N GLN A 9 36.83 15.94 4.63
CA GLN A 9 35.91 15.15 5.43
C GLN A 9 34.82 16.05 6.05
N PRO A 10 33.61 15.54 6.34
CA PRO A 10 32.51 16.35 6.86
C PRO A 10 32.83 17.15 8.14
N TYR A 11 33.72 16.66 8.99
CA TYR A 11 34.16 17.35 10.21
C TYR A 11 35.09 18.55 9.94
N GLN A 12 35.56 18.70 8.70
CA GLN A 12 36.40 19.82 8.25
C GLN A 12 35.58 20.94 7.61
N LEU A 13 34.25 20.80 7.54
CA LEU A 13 33.33 21.79 7.00
C LEU A 13 32.67 22.56 8.15
N GLU A 14 32.68 23.88 8.05
CA GLU A 14 31.97 24.78 8.97
C GLU A 14 30.90 25.55 8.19
N PHE A 15 29.72 25.69 8.79
CA PHE A 15 28.56 26.33 8.17
C PHE A 15 28.20 27.61 8.92
N PHE A 16 27.90 28.67 8.17
CA PHE A 16 27.59 30.00 8.70
C PHE A 16 26.27 30.49 8.11
N GLY A 17 25.54 31.32 8.85
CA GLY A 17 24.26 31.89 8.41
C GLY A 17 24.43 32.99 7.36
N SER A 18 25.60 33.62 7.30
CA SER A 18 25.97 34.61 6.29
C SER A 18 27.44 34.54 5.91
N ARG A 19 27.80 35.18 4.79
CA ARG A 19 29.20 35.35 4.37
C ARG A 19 30.01 36.15 5.39
N ASP A 20 29.41 37.18 5.96
CA ASP A 20 30.09 38.07 6.91
C ASP A 20 30.39 37.32 8.22
N GLU A 21 29.44 36.49 8.71
CA GLU A 21 29.69 35.59 9.85
C GLU A 21 30.84 34.60 9.61
N ALA A 22 30.96 34.08 8.37
CA ALA A 22 32.05 33.17 8.01
C ALA A 22 33.41 33.89 8.00
N LEU A 23 33.44 35.14 7.54
CA LEU A 23 34.64 35.98 7.52
C LEU A 23 35.04 36.42 8.93
N ASP A 24 34.07 36.83 9.76
CA ASP A 24 34.30 37.20 11.16
C ASP A 24 34.85 36.01 11.96
N HIS A 25 34.28 34.81 11.78
CA HIS A 25 34.77 33.58 12.42
C HIS A 25 36.21 33.24 11.99
N LEU A 26 36.52 33.44 10.70
CA LEU A 26 37.85 33.25 10.15
C LEU A 26 38.85 34.26 10.73
N GLU A 27 38.48 35.54 10.82
CA GLU A 27 39.30 36.60 11.41
C GLU A 27 39.58 36.35 12.90
N MET A 28 38.57 35.89 13.65
CA MET A 28 38.74 35.48 15.05
C MET A 28 39.73 34.33 15.22
N ARG A 29 39.73 33.35 14.30
CA ARG A 29 40.71 32.24 14.32
C ARG A 29 42.14 32.70 14.02
N SER A 30 42.31 33.72 13.20
CA SER A 30 43.64 34.24 12.84
C SER A 30 44.38 35.00 13.92
N GLY A 31 43.75 35.32 15.05
CA GLY A 31 44.39 35.92 16.21
C GLY A 31 45.54 35.08 16.82
N PHE A 32 45.72 33.83 16.37
CA PHE A 32 46.79 32.91 16.80
C PHE A 32 47.97 32.80 15.81
N GLY A 33 48.26 33.86 15.04
CA GLY A 33 49.53 33.99 14.29
C GLY A 33 49.56 33.36 12.89
N ALA A 34 48.41 32.98 12.34
CA ALA A 34 48.27 32.59 10.94
C ALA A 34 47.27 33.55 10.26
N LEU A 35 47.76 34.38 9.33
CA LEU A 35 46.88 35.18 8.48
C LEU A 35 46.07 34.23 7.59
N PRO A 36 44.72 34.29 7.57
CA PRO A 36 43.93 33.46 6.68
C PRO A 36 44.19 33.91 5.23
N GLY A 37 44.45 32.97 4.33
CA GLY A 37 44.62 33.29 2.91
C GLY A 37 46.01 33.81 2.52
N ASP A 38 47.06 33.50 3.29
CA ASP A 38 48.40 33.58 2.74
C ASP A 38 48.58 32.57 1.58
N ASN A 39 49.60 32.75 0.75
CA ASN A 39 49.85 31.87 -0.41
C ASN A 39 50.01 30.38 -0.04
N HIS A 40 50.17 30.02 1.25
CA HIS A 40 50.33 28.65 1.72
C HIS A 40 49.01 28.05 2.24
N ASN A 41 48.04 28.86 2.69
CA ASN A 41 46.74 28.42 3.23
C ASN A 41 45.55 29.21 2.65
N PRO A 42 45.19 28.99 1.37
CA PRO A 42 44.03 29.63 0.75
C PRO A 42 42.71 29.19 1.40
N VAL A 43 41.85 30.17 1.67
CA VAL A 43 40.49 29.94 2.18
C VAL A 43 39.55 29.74 1.01
N TYR A 44 38.87 28.60 0.98
CA TYR A 44 37.87 28.27 -0.03
C TYR A 44 36.48 28.41 0.57
N TYR A 45 35.61 29.18 -0.09
CA TYR A 45 34.21 29.29 0.27
C TYR A 45 33.32 28.93 -0.92
N ARG A 46 32.09 28.52 -0.61
CA ARG A 46 31.01 28.28 -1.57
C ARG A 46 29.76 28.94 -1.03
N THR A 47 29.05 29.69 -1.87
CA THR A 47 27.72 30.17 -1.51
C THR A 47 26.69 29.04 -1.62
N ILE A 48 25.57 29.15 -0.89
CA ILE A 48 24.45 28.20 -1.03
C ILE A 48 23.99 28.16 -2.48
N ASP A 49 23.91 29.29 -3.18
CA ASP A 49 23.54 29.33 -4.59
C ASP A 49 24.54 28.60 -5.50
N GLN A 50 25.84 28.71 -5.23
CA GLN A 50 26.87 27.97 -5.95
C GLN A 50 26.75 26.47 -5.68
N MET A 51 26.56 26.06 -4.43
CA MET A 51 26.33 24.64 -4.10
C MET A 51 25.04 24.14 -4.75
N ILE A 52 23.96 24.92 -4.76
CA ILE A 52 22.72 24.57 -5.44
C ILE A 52 22.95 24.41 -6.94
N ASN A 53 23.71 25.31 -7.57
CA ASN A 53 24.02 25.23 -9.00
C ASN A 53 24.93 24.04 -9.33
N GLU A 54 25.96 23.77 -8.53
CA GLU A 54 26.81 22.58 -8.68
C GLU A 54 26.00 21.30 -8.45
N VAL A 55 25.13 21.26 -7.43
CA VAL A 55 24.17 20.16 -7.26
C VAL A 55 23.27 20.05 -8.47
N LYS A 56 22.80 21.16 -9.07
CA LYS A 56 22.05 21.14 -10.32
C LYS A 56 22.89 20.72 -11.53
N GLU A 57 24.21 20.75 -11.50
CA GLU A 57 25.04 20.24 -12.60
C GLU A 57 25.36 18.75 -12.41
N PHE A 58 25.53 18.31 -11.16
CA PHE A 58 25.93 16.94 -10.79
C PHE A 58 24.75 16.00 -10.49
N ASN A 59 23.56 16.53 -10.18
CA ASN A 59 22.41 15.72 -9.82
C ASN A 59 21.66 15.27 -11.08
N PRO A 60 21.40 13.97 -11.30
CA PRO A 60 20.59 13.49 -12.43
C PRO A 60 19.17 14.07 -12.48
N LEU A 61 18.67 14.67 -11.38
CA LEU A 61 17.38 15.39 -11.31
C LEU A 61 17.29 16.65 -12.21
N THR A 62 18.40 17.11 -12.77
CA THR A 62 18.45 18.32 -13.62
C THR A 62 18.86 18.05 -15.05
N LYS A 63 19.10 16.78 -15.42
CA LYS A 63 19.02 16.43 -16.83
C LYS A 63 17.60 16.76 -17.26
N GLN A 64 17.43 17.85 -18.01
CA GLN A 64 16.27 18.09 -18.86
C GLN A 64 16.23 17.01 -19.96
N GLY A 65 16.12 15.75 -19.54
CA GLY A 65 15.86 14.63 -20.43
C GLY A 65 14.49 14.88 -21.01
N VAL A 66 14.40 14.91 -22.34
CA VAL A 66 13.11 14.96 -23.02
C VAL A 66 12.31 13.74 -22.56
N MET A 67 11.20 13.98 -21.89
CA MET A 67 10.33 12.93 -21.36
C MET A 67 9.92 11.97 -22.49
N ASN A 68 9.97 10.67 -22.21
CA ASN A 68 9.50 9.66 -23.16
C ASN A 68 7.97 9.55 -23.13
N TYR A 69 7.29 10.29 -24.00
CA TYR A 69 5.83 10.27 -24.11
C TYR A 69 5.25 8.90 -24.49
N ASN A 70 5.96 8.09 -25.28
CA ASN A 70 5.50 6.73 -25.59
C ASN A 70 5.49 5.85 -24.33
N ASN A 71 6.50 5.99 -23.47
CA ASN A 71 6.52 5.29 -22.19
C ASN A 71 5.43 5.80 -21.23
N LEU A 72 5.14 7.11 -21.22
CA LEU A 72 4.02 7.66 -20.47
C LEU A 72 2.68 7.03 -20.90
N GLU A 73 2.37 7.03 -22.19
CA GLU A 73 1.11 6.48 -22.70
C GLU A 73 0.99 4.97 -22.39
N ASN A 74 2.08 4.21 -22.53
CA ASN A 74 2.11 2.82 -22.10
C ASN A 74 1.78 2.68 -20.60
N LEU A 75 2.42 3.46 -19.72
CA LEU A 75 2.14 3.39 -18.28
C LEU A 75 0.70 3.79 -17.93
N LYS A 76 0.11 4.77 -18.64
CA LYS A 76 -1.32 5.11 -18.48
C LYS A 76 -2.20 3.92 -18.83
N GLU A 77 -1.93 3.24 -19.94
CA GLU A 77 -2.68 2.04 -20.33
C GLU A 77 -2.52 0.91 -19.31
N GLU A 78 -1.30 0.69 -18.81
CA GLU A 78 -1.01 -0.34 -17.81
C GLU A 78 -1.80 -0.10 -16.53
N LEU A 79 -1.77 1.13 -16.00
CA LEU A 79 -2.52 1.50 -14.80
C LEU A 79 -4.04 1.41 -15.02
N THR A 80 -4.52 1.76 -16.22
CA THR A 80 -5.94 1.64 -16.60
C THR A 80 -6.37 0.17 -16.64
N LYS A 81 -5.58 -0.71 -17.26
CA LYS A 81 -5.84 -2.16 -17.30
C LYS A 81 -5.89 -2.77 -15.90
N LEU A 82 -5.03 -2.30 -15.00
CA LEU A 82 -5.00 -2.71 -13.59
C LEU A 82 -6.05 -1.98 -12.72
N SER A 83 -6.92 -1.17 -13.32
CA SER A 83 -8.03 -0.47 -12.67
C SER A 83 -7.59 0.48 -11.54
N PHE A 84 -6.42 1.12 -11.67
CA PHE A 84 -6.03 2.22 -10.79
C PHE A 84 -6.80 3.50 -11.13
N SER A 85 -6.97 4.37 -10.13
CA SER A 85 -7.78 5.59 -10.30
C SER A 85 -7.15 6.58 -11.29
N LYS A 86 -8.00 7.37 -11.94
CA LYS A 86 -7.57 8.49 -12.81
C LYS A 86 -6.63 9.45 -12.08
N LYS A 87 -6.90 9.70 -10.80
CA LYS A 87 -6.06 10.54 -9.94
C LYS A 87 -4.63 9.99 -9.83
N SER A 88 -4.47 8.68 -9.57
CA SER A 88 -3.16 8.04 -9.52
C SER A 88 -2.43 8.15 -10.86
N ILE A 89 -3.14 8.04 -11.98
CA ILE A 89 -2.58 8.20 -13.33
C ILE A 89 -2.09 9.65 -13.56
N GLU A 90 -2.88 10.64 -13.17
CA GLU A 90 -2.52 12.07 -13.25
C GLU A 90 -1.31 12.41 -12.34
N GLU A 91 -1.27 11.87 -11.13
CA GLU A 91 -0.13 12.04 -10.21
C GLU A 91 1.14 11.36 -10.75
N MET A 92 1.02 10.16 -11.32
CA MET A 92 2.12 9.46 -12.00
C MET A 92 2.72 10.29 -13.13
N GLN A 93 1.85 10.83 -14.01
CA GLN A 93 2.27 11.69 -15.11
C GLN A 93 3.05 12.90 -14.59
N LYS A 94 2.54 13.58 -13.55
CA LYS A 94 3.20 14.74 -12.96
C LYS A 94 4.60 14.41 -12.41
N GLN A 95 4.77 13.25 -11.76
CA GLN A 95 6.08 12.83 -11.25
C GLN A 95 7.08 12.55 -12.39
N MET A 96 6.62 11.93 -13.48
CA MET A 96 7.45 11.71 -14.67
C MET A 96 7.81 13.02 -15.38
N GLU A 97 6.87 13.95 -15.52
CA GLU A 97 7.12 15.30 -16.08
C GLU A 97 8.12 16.11 -15.26
N GLN A 98 8.17 15.86 -13.94
CA GLN A 98 9.15 16.43 -13.02
C GLN A 98 10.50 15.71 -13.05
N GLY A 99 10.62 14.60 -13.78
CA GLY A 99 11.86 13.84 -13.90
C GLY A 99 12.29 13.15 -12.60
N VAL A 100 11.36 12.78 -11.71
CA VAL A 100 11.66 12.15 -10.42
C VAL A 100 12.04 10.67 -10.64
N PRO A 101 13.31 10.25 -10.47
CA PRO A 101 13.78 8.93 -10.93
C PRO A 101 13.17 7.75 -10.17
N GLU A 102 12.71 7.95 -8.94
CA GLU A 102 12.04 6.93 -8.14
C GLU A 102 10.99 7.61 -7.26
N PHE A 103 9.75 7.15 -7.34
CA PHE A 103 8.64 7.70 -6.57
C PHE A 103 7.59 6.64 -6.24
N THR A 104 6.75 6.97 -5.26
CA THR A 104 5.60 6.14 -4.88
C THR A 104 4.32 6.94 -4.94
N LEU A 105 3.24 6.27 -5.31
CA LEU A 105 1.88 6.81 -5.27
C LEU A 105 1.05 5.99 -4.30
N ASN A 106 0.09 6.63 -3.64
CA ASN A 106 -0.77 5.98 -2.66
C ASN A 106 -2.24 6.09 -3.07
N GLU A 107 -2.91 4.95 -3.16
CA GLU A 107 -4.34 4.87 -3.46
C GLU A 107 -5.06 4.15 -2.31
N LYS A 108 -6.25 4.65 -1.94
CA LYS A 108 -7.06 4.05 -0.88
C LYS A 108 -8.21 3.28 -1.50
N VAL A 109 -8.37 2.03 -1.09
CA VAL A 109 -9.55 1.21 -1.43
C VAL A 109 -10.35 0.95 -0.16
N LYS A 110 -11.66 1.19 -0.24
CA LYS A 110 -12.56 0.94 0.89
C LYS A 110 -12.56 -0.56 1.21
N GLY A 111 -12.19 -0.90 2.45
CA GLY A 111 -12.28 -2.26 2.96
C GLY A 111 -13.66 -2.56 3.55
N ASN A 112 -13.98 -3.85 3.69
CA ASN A 112 -15.17 -4.28 4.45
C ASN A 112 -15.01 -3.99 5.96
N ARG A 113 -13.77 -4.07 6.46
CA ARG A 113 -13.39 -3.73 7.83
C ARG A 113 -12.11 -2.90 7.78
N GLY A 114 -12.23 -1.58 7.87
CA GLY A 114 -11.10 -0.64 7.77
C GLY A 114 -10.84 -0.19 6.33
N GLN A 115 -9.57 -0.06 5.96
CA GLN A 115 -9.14 0.36 4.63
C GLN A 115 -8.02 -0.54 4.11
N VAL A 116 -7.92 -0.62 2.78
CA VAL A 116 -6.74 -1.14 2.11
C VAL A 116 -5.99 0.05 1.51
N ASP A 117 -4.76 0.24 1.95
CA ASP A 117 -3.84 1.22 1.38
C ASP A 117 -2.99 0.52 0.31
N LEU A 118 -3.03 1.02 -0.92
CA LEU A 118 -2.21 0.56 -2.04
C LEU A 118 -1.04 1.52 -2.24
N THR A 119 0.18 1.00 -2.27
CA THR A 119 1.40 1.76 -2.52
C THR A 119 2.03 1.29 -3.83
N LEU A 120 2.02 2.14 -4.85
CA LEU A 120 2.54 1.85 -6.18
C LEU A 120 3.99 2.33 -6.28
N HIS A 121 4.89 1.49 -6.78
CA HIS A 121 6.32 1.82 -6.88
C HIS A 121 6.73 2.04 -8.33
N PHE A 122 7.26 3.23 -8.62
CA PHE A 122 7.74 3.61 -9.94
C PHE A 122 9.24 3.89 -9.90
N LYS A 123 9.94 3.49 -10.96
CA LYS A 123 11.37 3.74 -11.11
C LYS A 123 11.77 3.96 -12.56
N GLN A 124 12.57 4.98 -12.81
CA GLN A 124 13.22 5.25 -14.08
C GLN A 124 14.42 4.31 -14.28
N SER A 125 14.65 3.89 -15.53
CA SER A 125 15.85 3.19 -15.93
C SER A 125 17.10 4.03 -15.66
N GLY A 126 18.18 3.38 -15.21
CA GLY A 126 19.50 4.02 -15.18
C GLY A 126 20.13 4.18 -16.57
N GLN A 127 19.54 3.60 -17.61
CA GLN A 127 20.09 3.51 -18.97
C GLN A 127 19.21 4.16 -20.04
N SER A 128 18.01 4.64 -19.68
CA SER A 128 17.05 5.22 -20.62
C SER A 128 16.02 6.09 -19.92
N GLU A 129 15.17 6.78 -20.68
CA GLU A 129 14.14 7.67 -20.12
C GLU A 129 12.84 6.94 -19.79
N ASN A 130 12.89 5.60 -19.74
CA ASN A 130 11.75 4.77 -19.45
C ASN A 130 11.54 4.65 -17.94
N TYR A 131 10.31 4.85 -17.52
CA TYR A 131 9.79 4.51 -16.21
C TYR A 131 9.12 3.14 -16.24
N TYR A 132 9.22 2.44 -15.12
CA TYR A 132 8.67 1.12 -14.91
C TYR A 132 7.80 1.06 -13.67
N PHE A 133 6.65 0.39 -13.81
CA PHE A 133 5.75 0.02 -12.74
C PHE A 133 5.73 -1.51 -12.63
N ASN A 134 6.59 -2.07 -11.79
CA ASN A 134 6.78 -3.52 -11.69
C ASN A 134 6.06 -4.14 -10.50
N LYS A 135 5.73 -3.34 -9.49
CA LYS A 135 5.09 -3.82 -8.27
C LYS A 135 4.28 -2.75 -7.57
N PHE A 136 3.32 -3.21 -6.80
CA PHE A 136 2.63 -2.42 -5.79
C PHE A 136 2.39 -3.27 -4.55
N GLU A 137 2.14 -2.63 -3.42
CA GLU A 137 1.88 -3.28 -2.14
C GLU A 137 0.44 -2.99 -1.71
N ALA A 138 -0.27 -4.01 -1.24
CA ALA A 138 -1.57 -3.82 -0.59
C ALA A 138 -1.41 -4.06 0.91
N THR A 139 -1.78 -3.06 1.69
CA THR A 139 -1.71 -3.10 3.15
C THR A 139 -3.12 -3.00 3.72
N LEU A 140 -3.58 -4.07 4.38
CA LEU A 140 -4.83 -4.05 5.13
C LEU A 140 -4.60 -3.41 6.50
N SER A 141 -5.21 -2.24 6.68
CA SER A 141 -5.26 -1.53 7.95
C SER A 141 -6.62 -1.70 8.61
N THR A 142 -6.59 -1.99 9.91
CA THR A 142 -7.79 -1.97 10.76
C THR A 142 -8.10 -0.58 11.32
N ALA A 143 -7.24 0.41 11.06
CA ALA A 143 -7.49 1.78 11.45
C ALA A 143 -8.70 2.34 10.69
N LYS A 144 -9.39 3.30 11.31
CA LYS A 144 -10.43 4.06 10.63
C LYS A 144 -9.79 4.81 9.45
N PRO A 145 -10.47 4.84 8.29
CA PRO A 145 -9.98 5.62 7.17
C PRO A 145 -9.83 7.10 7.55
N LEU A 146 -8.72 7.71 7.13
CA LEU A 146 -8.53 9.15 7.24
C LEU A 146 -9.47 9.88 6.28
N GLU A 147 -10.07 10.98 6.73
CA GLU A 147 -10.85 11.87 5.88
C GLU A 147 -9.97 12.52 4.80
N ASP A 148 -10.61 13.06 3.76
CA ASP A 148 -9.89 13.74 2.68
C ASP A 148 -9.05 14.91 3.21
N GLY A 149 -7.78 14.95 2.80
CA GLY A 149 -6.80 15.93 3.23
C GLY A 149 -6.17 15.67 4.62
N GLN A 150 -6.65 14.67 5.37
CA GLN A 150 -5.99 14.24 6.60
C GLN A 150 -4.78 13.35 6.31
N LYS A 151 -3.80 13.43 7.20
CA LYS A 151 -2.56 12.64 7.19
C LYS A 151 -2.21 12.19 8.60
N TYR A 152 -1.38 11.16 8.68
CA TYR A 152 -0.74 10.79 9.93
C TYR A 152 0.47 11.70 10.16
N MET A 153 0.75 11.99 11.41
CA MET A 153 1.84 12.87 11.82
C MET A 153 2.54 12.28 13.04
N VAL A 154 3.87 12.32 13.03
CA VAL A 154 4.67 12.13 14.23
C VAL A 154 5.27 13.47 14.60
N ILE A 155 4.93 13.92 15.80
CA ILE A 155 5.30 15.24 16.34
C ILE A 155 6.26 15.00 17.49
N SER A 156 7.46 15.58 17.43
CA SER A 156 8.49 15.47 18.47
C SER A 156 9.07 16.85 18.79
N PRO A 157 9.62 17.08 20.00
CA PRO A 157 10.31 18.32 20.32
C PRO A 157 11.50 18.56 19.38
N ASN A 158 11.70 19.81 18.96
CA ASN A 158 12.88 20.19 18.19
C ASN A 158 14.08 20.36 19.14
N PRO A 159 15.15 19.57 19.00
CA PRO A 159 16.33 19.70 19.85
C PRO A 159 17.08 21.03 19.65
N ASN A 160 16.92 21.67 18.50
CA ASN A 160 17.63 22.89 18.14
C ASN A 160 16.85 24.17 18.46
N GLU A 161 15.54 24.07 18.72
CA GLU A 161 14.67 25.23 18.97
C GLU A 161 13.68 24.94 20.09
N GLN A 162 13.99 25.48 21.27
CA GLN A 162 13.20 25.26 22.48
C GLN A 162 11.76 25.77 22.31
N GLY A 163 10.78 24.92 22.61
CA GLY A 163 9.35 25.22 22.47
C GLY A 163 8.77 25.00 21.06
N LYS A 164 9.59 24.65 20.06
CA LYS A 164 9.12 24.23 18.74
C LYS A 164 9.12 22.71 18.58
N ASN A 165 8.27 22.22 17.68
CA ASN A 165 8.15 20.80 17.37
C ASN A 165 8.57 20.52 15.93
N LEU A 166 9.20 19.36 15.72
CA LEU A 166 9.35 18.73 14.42
C LEU A 166 8.06 17.96 14.10
N VAL A 167 7.62 18.05 12.85
CA VAL A 167 6.42 17.34 12.36
C VAL A 167 6.80 16.55 11.12
N LYS A 168 6.74 15.22 11.22
CA LYS A 168 6.89 14.33 10.06
C LYS A 168 5.53 13.79 9.64
N ASN A 169 5.19 13.98 8.37
CA ASN A 169 3.91 13.55 7.79
C ASN A 169 4.03 12.17 7.16
N PHE A 170 2.96 11.38 7.23
CA PHE A 170 2.85 10.05 6.67
C PHE A 170 1.49 9.86 6.01
N VAL A 171 1.48 9.17 4.88
CA VAL A 171 0.25 8.75 4.21
C VAL A 171 -0.23 7.41 4.79
N ASN A 172 0.71 6.49 5.03
CA ASN A 172 0.45 5.14 5.52
C ASN A 172 0.52 5.08 7.06
N VAL A 173 -0.52 4.50 7.68
CA VAL A 173 -0.59 4.35 9.15
C VAL A 173 0.52 3.46 9.69
N THR A 174 0.92 2.45 8.93
CA THR A 174 1.95 1.47 9.30
C THR A 174 3.31 2.13 9.38
N GLU A 175 3.65 2.95 8.39
CA GLU A 175 4.88 3.75 8.40
C GLU A 175 4.88 4.75 9.55
N ALA A 176 3.75 5.43 9.79
CA ALA A 176 3.63 6.37 10.90
C ALA A 176 3.81 5.68 12.27
N ILE A 177 3.21 4.49 12.45
CA ILE A 177 3.37 3.68 13.66
C ILE A 177 4.81 3.21 13.81
N SER A 178 5.44 2.71 12.74
CA SER A 178 6.83 2.26 12.76
C SER A 178 7.76 3.39 13.16
N PHE A 179 7.68 4.52 12.46
CA PHE A 179 8.50 5.69 12.76
C PHE A 179 8.27 6.23 14.17
N PHE A 180 7.03 6.21 14.66
CA PHE A 180 6.70 6.59 16.03
C PHE A 180 7.33 5.64 17.06
N LYS A 181 7.27 4.33 16.83
CA LYS A 181 7.86 3.31 17.72
C LYS A 181 9.39 3.39 17.77
N ASP A 182 10.01 3.88 16.71
CA ASP A 182 11.47 4.06 16.64
C ASP A 182 11.97 5.30 17.40
N GLN A 183 11.08 6.22 17.78
CA GLN A 183 11.43 7.41 18.56
C GLN A 183 12.03 7.03 19.92
N LYS A 184 12.95 7.88 20.41
CA LYS A 184 13.67 7.68 21.69
C LYS A 184 13.30 8.69 22.77
N GLY A 185 12.60 9.76 22.39
CA GLY A 185 12.20 10.85 23.28
C GLY A 185 10.70 11.06 23.31
N ASP A 186 10.28 12.22 23.79
CA ASP A 186 8.87 12.58 23.82
C ASP A 186 8.36 12.70 22.39
N SER A 187 7.22 12.09 22.10
CA SER A 187 6.65 12.08 20.75
C SER A 187 5.15 11.82 20.79
N ILE A 188 4.43 12.34 19.81
CA ILE A 188 2.99 12.16 19.64
C ILE A 188 2.74 11.64 18.23
N LEU A 189 2.09 10.47 18.12
CA LEU A 189 1.47 10.02 16.88
C LEU A 189 0.06 10.59 16.82
N ALA A 190 -0.27 11.29 15.74
CA ALA A 190 -1.54 11.94 15.55
C ALA A 190 -2.06 11.76 14.12
N SER A 191 -3.35 12.02 13.91
CA SER A 191 -3.95 12.21 12.59
C SER A 191 -4.64 13.56 12.50
N GLY A 192 -4.68 14.17 11.33
CA GLY A 192 -5.36 15.46 11.14
C GLY A 192 -4.92 16.16 9.86
N LYS A 193 -5.45 17.36 9.63
CA LYS A 193 -5.06 18.21 8.48
C LYS A 193 -3.66 18.80 8.70
N ASP A 194 -3.36 19.16 9.94
CA ASP A 194 -2.09 19.75 10.37
C ASP A 194 -1.90 19.55 11.89
N ALA A 195 -0.76 20.00 12.42
CA ALA A 195 -0.42 19.82 13.83
C ALA A 195 -1.32 20.61 14.82
N ALA A 196 -2.02 21.65 14.34
CA ALA A 196 -2.98 22.41 15.14
C ALA A 196 -4.35 21.70 15.18
N HIS A 197 -4.78 21.12 14.08
CA HIS A 197 -6.04 20.38 13.92
C HIS A 197 -5.83 18.87 14.01
N LYS A 198 -5.13 18.42 15.06
CA LYS A 198 -4.74 17.02 15.24
C LYS A 198 -5.61 16.28 16.26
N THR A 199 -5.82 15.00 15.99
CA THR A 199 -6.33 14.00 16.93
C THR A 199 -5.18 13.12 17.38
N GLU A 200 -4.94 13.03 18.68
CA GLU A 200 -3.84 12.25 19.23
C GLU A 200 -4.19 10.76 19.28
N LEU A 201 -3.34 9.94 18.65
CA LEU A 201 -3.55 8.49 18.51
C LEU A 201 -2.68 7.70 19.49
N ALA A 202 -1.43 8.13 19.71
CA ALA A 202 -0.54 7.57 20.72
C ALA A 202 0.46 8.62 21.24
N LYS A 203 0.95 8.43 22.48
CA LYS A 203 1.99 9.28 23.08
C LYS A 203 3.13 8.46 23.64
N MET A 204 4.32 9.03 23.54
CA MET A 204 5.56 8.53 24.08
C MET A 204 6.15 9.62 24.96
N GLU A 205 6.61 9.24 26.14
CA GLU A 205 7.33 10.10 27.08
C GLU A 205 8.61 9.38 27.51
N LYS A 206 9.76 10.05 27.39
CA LYS A 206 11.09 9.50 27.71
C LYS A 206 11.32 8.13 27.04
N GLY A 207 10.91 8.00 25.78
CA GLY A 207 11.03 6.77 25.00
C GLY A 207 10.05 5.65 25.37
N LYS A 208 9.12 5.87 26.31
CA LYS A 208 8.12 4.89 26.73
C LYS A 208 6.74 5.31 26.24
N ILE A 209 6.07 4.40 25.54
CA ILE A 209 4.68 4.61 25.09
C ILE A 209 3.77 4.57 26.33
N ASN A 210 3.16 5.70 26.68
CA ASN A 210 2.32 5.84 27.88
C ASN A 210 0.83 5.99 27.55
N TYR A 211 0.47 6.19 26.28
CA TYR A 211 -0.92 6.32 25.83
C TYR A 211 -1.12 5.79 24.41
N VAL A 212 -2.24 5.10 24.19
CA VAL A 212 -2.77 4.73 22.87
C VAL A 212 -4.29 4.85 22.94
N ALA A 213 -4.88 5.65 22.06
CA ALA A 213 -6.33 5.87 21.99
C ALA A 213 -7.08 4.54 21.84
N LYS A 214 -8.24 4.39 22.51
CA LYS A 214 -8.96 3.11 22.62
C LYS A 214 -9.28 2.50 21.24
N GLU A 215 -9.80 3.31 20.34
CA GLU A 215 -10.14 2.92 18.97
C GLU A 215 -8.91 2.69 18.07
N PHE A 216 -7.73 3.13 18.52
CA PHE A 216 -6.47 2.95 17.80
C PHE A 216 -5.60 1.82 18.36
N GLN A 217 -6.03 1.16 19.44
CA GLN A 217 -5.24 0.10 20.08
C GLN A 217 -4.96 -1.10 19.18
N VAL A 218 -5.95 -1.54 18.41
CA VAL A 218 -5.82 -2.67 17.48
C VAL A 218 -4.83 -2.34 16.35
N PRO A 219 -5.02 -1.27 15.56
CA PRO A 219 -4.08 -0.94 14.49
C PRO A 219 -2.68 -0.59 15.02
N PHE A 220 -2.56 -0.06 16.24
CA PHE A 220 -1.26 0.27 16.83
C PHE A 220 -0.44 -0.97 17.23
N ARG A 221 -1.10 -2.01 17.74
CA ARG A 221 -0.43 -3.20 18.30
C ARG A 221 -0.30 -4.34 17.30
N ALA A 222 -1.30 -4.54 16.45
CA ALA A 222 -1.26 -5.59 15.45
C ALA A 222 -0.37 -5.18 14.27
N PRO A 223 0.51 -6.07 13.78
CA PRO A 223 1.22 -5.80 12.53
C PRO A 223 0.22 -5.65 11.39
N ALA A 224 0.45 -4.68 10.52
CA ALA A 224 -0.35 -4.53 9.31
C ALA A 224 -0.16 -5.76 8.43
N LYS A 225 -1.26 -6.25 7.84
CA LYS A 225 -1.17 -7.34 6.85
C LYS A 225 -0.81 -6.71 5.52
N MET A 226 0.31 -7.14 4.96
CA MET A 226 0.84 -6.59 3.71
C MET A 226 1.20 -7.71 2.75
N GLN A 227 0.90 -7.50 1.47
CA GLN A 227 1.28 -8.36 0.35
C GLN A 227 1.83 -7.49 -0.79
N THR A 228 2.96 -7.89 -1.36
CA THR A 228 3.46 -7.32 -2.61
C THR A 228 2.84 -8.05 -3.79
N PHE A 229 2.40 -7.29 -4.79
CA PHE A 229 1.88 -7.75 -6.07
C PHE A 229 2.81 -7.29 -7.18
N PHE A 230 3.30 -8.24 -7.95
CA PHE A 230 4.09 -7.96 -9.15
C PHE A 230 3.17 -7.83 -10.35
N VAL A 231 3.50 -6.89 -11.22
CA VAL A 231 2.76 -6.60 -12.45
C VAL A 231 3.75 -6.40 -13.59
N GLU A 232 3.31 -6.71 -14.79
CA GLU A 232 4.11 -6.53 -16.00
C GLU A 232 3.20 -6.13 -17.15
N ARG A 233 3.42 -4.93 -17.70
CA ARG A 233 2.70 -4.44 -18.89
C ARG A 233 1.18 -4.50 -18.74
N GLY A 234 0.70 -4.09 -17.56
CA GLY A 234 -0.73 -4.11 -17.20
C GLY A 234 -1.30 -5.50 -16.91
N LYS A 235 -0.46 -6.55 -16.85
CA LYS A 235 -0.83 -7.89 -16.41
C LYS A 235 -0.47 -8.11 -14.95
N GLY A 236 -1.17 -9.04 -14.30
CA GLY A 236 -1.13 -9.25 -12.85
C GLY A 236 -2.44 -8.82 -12.18
N PHE A 237 -2.49 -8.89 -10.84
CA PHE A 237 -3.69 -8.56 -10.09
C PHE A 237 -4.02 -7.07 -10.19
N SER A 238 -5.29 -6.74 -10.48
CA SER A 238 -5.77 -5.35 -10.45
C SER A 238 -5.76 -4.78 -9.03
N ALA A 239 -5.88 -3.46 -8.90
CA ALA A 239 -6.02 -2.75 -7.62
C ALA A 239 -7.15 -3.36 -6.76
N GLU A 240 -8.31 -3.63 -7.38
CA GLU A 240 -9.48 -4.22 -6.72
C GLU A 240 -9.22 -5.67 -6.30
N GLN A 241 -8.62 -6.50 -7.17
CA GLN A 241 -8.30 -7.88 -6.86
C GLN A 241 -7.29 -7.99 -5.71
N ALA A 242 -6.24 -7.16 -5.72
CA ALA A 242 -5.26 -7.09 -4.64
C ALA A 242 -5.90 -6.67 -3.31
N ALA A 243 -6.80 -5.67 -3.34
CA ALA A 243 -7.56 -5.26 -2.17
C ALA A 243 -8.48 -6.37 -1.64
N ASN A 244 -9.05 -7.19 -2.53
CA ASN A 244 -9.89 -8.33 -2.15
C ASN A 244 -9.03 -9.47 -1.54
N LEU A 245 -7.89 -9.78 -2.15
CA LEU A 245 -6.93 -10.78 -1.68
C LEU A 245 -6.40 -10.48 -0.27
N ILE A 246 -5.94 -9.26 -0.01
CA ILE A 246 -5.42 -8.88 1.32
C ILE A 246 -6.51 -8.84 2.40
N GLN A 247 -7.78 -8.80 2.01
CA GLN A 247 -8.92 -8.96 2.90
C GLN A 247 -9.31 -10.43 3.12
N GLY A 248 -8.55 -11.38 2.58
CA GLY A 248 -8.78 -12.82 2.73
C GLY A 248 -9.84 -13.38 1.80
N ARG A 249 -10.17 -12.68 0.70
CA ARG A 249 -11.14 -13.15 -0.30
C ARG A 249 -10.43 -13.87 -1.44
N ALA A 250 -11.17 -14.71 -2.15
CA ALA A 250 -10.66 -15.38 -3.34
C ALA A 250 -10.96 -14.54 -4.58
N VAL A 251 -10.04 -14.52 -5.54
CA VAL A 251 -10.20 -13.84 -6.83
C VAL A 251 -9.94 -14.84 -7.94
N TYR A 252 -10.67 -14.72 -9.05
CA TYR A 252 -10.50 -15.55 -10.22
C TYR A 252 -9.53 -14.89 -11.21
N ARG A 253 -8.68 -15.72 -11.81
CA ARG A 253 -7.76 -15.34 -12.89
C ARG A 253 -7.81 -16.39 -13.97
N ASP A 254 -7.78 -15.95 -15.23
CA ASP A 254 -7.80 -16.80 -16.40
C ASP A 254 -6.59 -16.65 -17.32
N ASP A 255 -5.59 -15.89 -16.87
CA ASP A 255 -4.36 -15.55 -17.59
C ASP A 255 -3.09 -15.89 -16.77
N LEU A 256 -3.20 -16.82 -15.81
CA LEU A 256 -2.05 -17.27 -15.02
C LEU A 256 -1.15 -18.15 -15.88
N VAL A 257 0.16 -18.14 -15.60
CA VAL A 257 1.15 -18.91 -16.38
C VAL A 257 1.99 -19.78 -15.45
N ASN A 258 2.26 -21.02 -15.87
CA ASN A 258 3.25 -21.91 -15.26
C ASN A 258 4.05 -22.65 -16.34
N ALA A 259 4.91 -23.59 -15.95
CA ALA A 259 5.75 -24.36 -16.88
C ALA A 259 4.93 -25.18 -17.91
N GLY A 260 3.67 -25.51 -17.61
CA GLY A 260 2.75 -26.21 -18.50
C GLY A 260 1.90 -25.30 -19.39
N GLY A 261 2.07 -23.98 -19.32
CA GLY A 261 1.35 -22.99 -20.11
C GLY A 261 0.38 -22.13 -19.29
N GLU A 262 -0.58 -21.54 -19.99
CA GLU A 262 -1.62 -20.71 -19.39
C GLU A 262 -2.68 -21.57 -18.67
N TYR A 263 -3.14 -21.12 -17.51
CA TYR A 263 -4.18 -21.80 -16.74
C TYR A 263 -5.10 -20.82 -16.02
N LYS A 264 -6.26 -21.33 -15.63
CA LYS A 264 -7.31 -20.59 -14.92
C LYS A 264 -7.40 -21.10 -13.49
N ALA A 265 -7.52 -20.21 -12.53
CA ALA A 265 -7.69 -20.59 -11.13
C ALA A 265 -8.36 -19.49 -10.30
N TRP A 266 -8.99 -19.91 -9.21
CA TRP A 266 -9.23 -19.01 -8.10
C TRP A 266 -8.01 -18.97 -7.18
N ILE A 267 -7.61 -17.77 -6.78
CA ILE A 267 -6.45 -17.49 -5.95
C ILE A 267 -6.93 -16.88 -4.63
N LYS A 268 -6.38 -17.35 -3.52
CA LYS A 268 -6.59 -16.78 -2.19
C LYS A 268 -5.25 -16.73 -1.45
N LEU A 269 -4.96 -15.64 -0.73
CA LEU A 269 -3.80 -15.60 0.16
C LEU A 269 -3.98 -16.58 1.33
N ASP A 270 -2.95 -17.37 1.60
CA ASP A 270 -2.83 -18.14 2.82
C ASP A 270 -2.25 -17.23 3.92
N MET A 271 -3.13 -16.77 4.80
CA MET A 271 -2.78 -15.90 5.92
C MET A 271 -2.57 -16.65 7.24
N ASP A 272 -2.73 -17.98 7.21
CA ASP A 272 -2.62 -18.84 8.38
C ASP A 272 -1.22 -19.48 8.45
N SER A 273 -0.59 -19.69 7.30
CA SER A 273 0.80 -20.16 7.19
C SER A 273 1.85 -19.05 7.38
N PRO A 274 3.10 -19.40 7.75
CA PRO A 274 4.21 -18.47 7.74
C PRO A 274 4.42 -17.81 6.37
N LYS A 275 4.86 -16.55 6.39
CA LYS A 275 5.26 -15.82 5.18
C LYS A 275 6.54 -16.41 4.58
N ASP A 276 6.72 -16.17 3.29
CA ASP A 276 7.95 -16.52 2.59
C ASP A 276 9.15 -15.63 3.01
N ARG A 277 10.33 -15.92 2.44
CA ARG A 277 11.56 -15.15 2.69
C ARG A 277 11.49 -13.68 2.27
N TYR A 278 10.54 -13.32 1.42
CA TYR A 278 10.28 -11.96 0.95
C TYR A 278 9.14 -11.28 1.71
N GLN A 279 8.69 -11.86 2.83
CA GLN A 279 7.59 -11.37 3.65
C GLN A 279 6.23 -11.32 2.94
N ASN A 280 6.02 -12.22 1.97
CA ASN A 280 4.74 -12.40 1.27
C ASN A 280 3.98 -13.62 1.77
N TYR A 281 2.65 -13.58 1.67
CA TYR A 281 1.79 -14.72 1.93
C TYR A 281 1.91 -15.76 0.81
N GLN A 282 1.81 -17.03 1.18
CA GLN A 282 1.62 -18.11 0.20
C GLN A 282 0.23 -17.98 -0.46
N THR A 283 0.01 -18.67 -1.57
CA THR A 283 -1.28 -18.67 -2.27
C THR A 283 -1.89 -20.05 -2.32
N ASN A 284 -3.18 -20.11 -2.00
CA ASN A 284 -4.03 -21.26 -2.29
C ASN A 284 -4.60 -21.10 -3.70
N GLN A 285 -4.46 -22.13 -4.53
CA GLN A 285 -4.93 -22.13 -5.92
C GLN A 285 -5.98 -23.22 -6.12
N TYR A 286 -7.11 -22.83 -6.70
CA TYR A 286 -8.22 -23.72 -7.04
C TYR A 286 -8.37 -23.74 -8.56
N HIS A 287 -7.67 -24.67 -9.22
CA HIS A 287 -7.59 -24.76 -10.67
C HIS A 287 -8.95 -25.01 -11.32
N VAL A 288 -9.23 -24.31 -12.41
CA VAL A 288 -10.47 -24.46 -13.19
C VAL A 288 -10.16 -25.20 -14.50
N PRO A 289 -10.92 -26.26 -14.86
CA PRO A 289 -12.08 -26.81 -14.15
C PRO A 289 -11.74 -27.89 -13.11
N THR A 290 -10.47 -28.32 -12.98
CA THR A 290 -10.08 -29.55 -12.27
C THR A 290 -10.44 -29.58 -10.79
N TYR A 291 -10.52 -28.44 -10.10
CA TYR A 291 -10.94 -28.34 -8.71
C TYR A 291 -12.47 -28.50 -8.53
N GLY A 292 -13.26 -28.25 -9.59
CA GLY A 292 -14.72 -28.45 -9.59
C GLY A 292 -15.55 -27.33 -8.97
N PHE A 293 -14.98 -26.16 -8.67
CA PHE A 293 -15.78 -24.98 -8.29
C PHE A 293 -16.21 -24.21 -9.54
N ASP A 294 -17.49 -24.34 -9.89
CA ASP A 294 -18.15 -23.56 -10.95
C ASP A 294 -19.08 -22.51 -10.34
N LEU A 295 -18.72 -21.23 -10.50
CA LEU A 295 -19.42 -20.13 -9.84
C LEU A 295 -20.88 -19.99 -10.30
N GLU A 296 -21.12 -20.08 -11.61
CA GLU A 296 -22.47 -19.92 -12.17
C GLU A 296 -23.40 -21.05 -11.71
N SER A 297 -22.94 -22.30 -11.78
CA SER A 297 -23.69 -23.46 -11.28
C SER A 297 -23.96 -23.36 -9.78
N VAL A 298 -23.09 -22.72 -9.00
CA VAL A 298 -23.33 -22.47 -7.58
C VAL A 298 -24.37 -21.38 -7.38
N LEU A 299 -24.29 -20.27 -8.11
CA LEU A 299 -25.28 -19.18 -8.05
C LEU A 299 -26.68 -19.68 -8.41
N ASP A 300 -26.81 -20.53 -9.43
CA ASP A 300 -28.09 -21.03 -9.92
C ASP A 300 -28.88 -21.86 -8.90
N LYS A 301 -28.23 -22.33 -7.83
CA LYS A 301 -28.87 -23.05 -6.71
C LYS A 301 -29.69 -22.14 -5.81
N PHE A 302 -29.42 -20.83 -5.80
CA PHE A 302 -30.00 -19.86 -4.87
C PHE A 302 -31.06 -18.98 -5.53
N LYS A 303 -32.03 -18.51 -4.74
CA LYS A 303 -33.05 -17.54 -5.15
C LYS A 303 -32.45 -16.14 -5.22
N ILE A 304 -31.73 -15.83 -6.30
CA ILE A 304 -31.09 -14.54 -6.53
C ILE A 304 -31.78 -13.86 -7.72
N LYS A 305 -32.41 -12.70 -7.50
CA LYS A 305 -33.17 -11.99 -8.54
C LYS A 305 -32.30 -11.45 -9.67
N GLU A 306 -31.06 -11.08 -9.39
CA GLU A 306 -30.14 -10.54 -10.38
C GLU A 306 -29.80 -11.56 -11.48
N LEU A 307 -29.98 -12.86 -11.23
CA LEU A 307 -29.75 -13.91 -12.22
C LEU A 307 -30.79 -13.92 -13.35
N ASP A 308 -31.99 -13.37 -13.12
CA ASP A 308 -33.08 -13.34 -14.11
C ASP A 308 -32.83 -12.32 -15.24
N ASN A 309 -31.88 -11.40 -15.05
CA ASN A 309 -31.48 -10.42 -16.04
C ASN A 309 -30.03 -10.69 -16.52
N PRO A 310 -29.79 -10.97 -17.80
CA PRO A 310 -28.46 -11.33 -18.30
C PRO A 310 -27.35 -10.32 -17.97
N ALA A 311 -27.61 -9.02 -18.11
CA ALA A 311 -26.62 -7.99 -17.82
C ALA A 311 -26.31 -7.90 -16.30
N LYS A 312 -27.32 -8.06 -15.45
CA LYS A 312 -27.11 -8.12 -13.99
C LYS A 312 -26.40 -9.40 -13.56
N LYS A 313 -26.71 -10.54 -14.20
CA LYS A 313 -26.01 -11.81 -13.98
C LYS A 313 -24.53 -11.67 -14.32
N GLU A 314 -24.20 -11.13 -15.50
CA GLU A 314 -22.82 -10.92 -15.93
C GLU A 314 -22.07 -10.00 -14.96
N ALA A 315 -22.66 -8.86 -14.58
CA ALA A 315 -22.05 -7.94 -13.62
C ALA A 315 -21.84 -8.60 -12.24
N LEU A 316 -22.79 -9.43 -11.78
CA LEU A 316 -22.67 -10.18 -10.52
C LEU A 316 -21.52 -11.20 -10.58
N VAL A 317 -21.43 -11.95 -11.68
CA VAL A 317 -20.36 -12.95 -11.89
C VAL A 317 -18.99 -12.28 -11.95
N GLN A 318 -18.84 -11.21 -12.74
CA GLN A 318 -17.58 -10.45 -12.83
C GLN A 318 -17.17 -9.86 -11.48
N SER A 319 -18.14 -9.30 -10.73
CA SER A 319 -17.89 -8.77 -9.39
C SER A 319 -17.37 -9.87 -8.44
N LEU A 320 -18.02 -11.03 -8.42
CA LEU A 320 -17.59 -12.18 -7.61
C LEU A 320 -16.23 -12.75 -8.07
N GLN A 321 -15.96 -12.78 -9.37
CA GLN A 321 -14.66 -13.16 -9.94
C GLN A 321 -13.55 -12.20 -9.49
N ASN A 322 -13.82 -10.90 -9.39
CA ASN A 322 -12.85 -9.97 -8.81
C ASN A 322 -12.65 -10.17 -7.30
N GLY A 323 -13.46 -11.01 -6.65
CA GLY A 323 -13.46 -11.26 -5.21
C GLY A 323 -14.28 -10.25 -4.42
N ASN A 324 -15.16 -9.49 -5.09
CA ASN A 324 -16.04 -8.54 -4.43
C ASN A 324 -17.11 -9.23 -3.58
N ARG A 325 -17.80 -8.43 -2.76
CA ARG A 325 -19.01 -8.83 -2.04
C ARG A 325 -20.25 -8.08 -2.56
N PRO A 326 -20.69 -8.33 -3.80
CA PRO A 326 -21.82 -7.60 -4.37
C PRO A 326 -23.10 -7.84 -3.55
N LEU A 327 -23.97 -6.83 -3.55
CA LEU A 327 -25.29 -6.89 -2.94
C LEU A 327 -26.27 -7.54 -3.92
N ILE A 328 -26.97 -8.57 -3.48
CA ILE A 328 -28.01 -9.27 -4.23
C ILE A 328 -29.36 -9.14 -3.55
N THR A 329 -30.43 -9.42 -4.29
CA THR A 329 -31.79 -9.46 -3.78
C THR A 329 -32.27 -10.91 -3.73
N THR A 330 -32.77 -11.33 -2.56
CA THR A 330 -33.36 -12.65 -2.33
C THR A 330 -34.66 -12.53 -1.55
N VAL A 331 -35.29 -13.66 -1.22
CA VAL A 331 -36.56 -13.72 -0.48
C VAL A 331 -36.38 -14.53 0.80
N LYS A 332 -36.79 -13.97 1.93
CA LYS A 332 -36.86 -14.62 3.24
C LYS A 332 -38.27 -14.42 3.81
N ASP A 333 -38.94 -15.50 4.20
CA ASP A 333 -40.29 -15.45 4.78
C ASP A 333 -41.30 -14.66 3.93
N GLY A 334 -41.18 -14.77 2.60
CA GLY A 334 -42.03 -14.05 1.63
C GLY A 334 -41.69 -12.58 1.42
N GLN A 335 -40.70 -12.04 2.14
CA GLN A 335 -40.23 -10.66 2.00
C GLN A 335 -38.92 -10.59 1.24
N GLU A 336 -38.78 -9.55 0.42
CA GLU A 336 -37.53 -9.25 -0.25
C GLU A 336 -36.52 -8.69 0.74
N ILE A 337 -35.33 -9.29 0.73
CA ILE A 337 -34.20 -8.84 1.53
C ILE A 337 -32.96 -8.71 0.64
N LYS A 338 -32.02 -7.88 1.07
CA LYS A 338 -30.72 -7.74 0.42
C LYS A 338 -29.63 -8.39 1.24
N LEU A 339 -28.71 -9.08 0.56
CA LEU A 339 -27.57 -9.74 1.17
C LEU A 339 -26.31 -9.50 0.34
N HIS A 340 -25.17 -9.37 1.01
CA HIS A 340 -23.88 -9.46 0.34
C HIS A 340 -23.50 -10.93 0.13
N VAL A 341 -22.99 -11.27 -1.05
CA VAL A 341 -22.53 -12.62 -1.38
C VAL A 341 -21.03 -12.65 -1.62
N GLU A 342 -20.36 -13.72 -1.19
CA GLU A 342 -18.93 -13.93 -1.39
C GLU A 342 -18.68 -15.33 -1.98
N ALA A 343 -17.81 -15.41 -2.99
CA ALA A 343 -17.34 -16.68 -3.53
C ALA A 343 -16.35 -17.36 -2.57
N VAL A 344 -16.57 -18.65 -2.27
CA VAL A 344 -15.70 -19.44 -1.39
C VAL A 344 -15.27 -20.74 -2.08
N PRO A 345 -14.32 -20.66 -3.03
CA PRO A 345 -13.88 -21.79 -3.84
C PRO A 345 -13.46 -22.99 -3.00
N ARG A 346 -12.73 -22.80 -1.89
CA ARG A 346 -12.27 -23.87 -0.97
C ARG A 346 -13.37 -24.88 -0.58
N TYR A 347 -14.60 -24.41 -0.44
CA TYR A 347 -15.74 -25.21 -0.02
C TYR A 347 -16.80 -25.34 -1.12
N SER A 348 -16.46 -24.94 -2.35
CA SER A 348 -17.32 -24.97 -3.53
C SER A 348 -18.69 -24.33 -3.31
N GLN A 349 -18.73 -23.19 -2.62
CA GLN A 349 -19.97 -22.57 -2.13
C GLN A 349 -19.88 -21.03 -2.08
N LEU A 350 -20.98 -20.40 -1.68
CA LEU A 350 -21.05 -18.97 -1.37
C LEU A 350 -21.20 -18.76 0.13
N ASN A 351 -20.73 -17.62 0.63
CA ASN A 351 -21.15 -17.08 1.92
C ASN A 351 -22.13 -15.92 1.70
N MET A 352 -23.07 -15.74 2.62
CA MET A 352 -24.07 -14.66 2.58
C MET A 352 -24.02 -13.84 3.86
N PHE A 353 -24.14 -12.52 3.75
CA PHE A 353 -24.06 -11.60 4.88
C PHE A 353 -25.16 -10.54 4.78
N GLN A 354 -25.73 -10.13 5.91
CA GLN A 354 -26.55 -8.93 6.00
C GLN A 354 -25.71 -7.67 5.72
N GLU A 355 -26.36 -6.52 5.50
CA GLU A 355 -25.67 -5.23 5.29
C GLU A 355 -24.76 -4.83 6.46
N ASN A 356 -25.11 -5.23 7.68
CA ASN A 356 -24.27 -5.02 8.87
C ASN A 356 -23.07 -5.99 8.99
N GLY A 357 -22.90 -6.90 8.02
CA GLY A 357 -21.84 -7.90 7.98
C GLY A 357 -22.10 -9.18 8.77
N LYS A 358 -23.28 -9.34 9.39
CA LYS A 358 -23.67 -10.57 10.09
C LYS A 358 -23.88 -11.71 9.07
N PRO A 359 -23.29 -12.90 9.28
CA PRO A 359 -23.48 -14.03 8.37
C PRO A 359 -24.92 -14.56 8.42
N GLU A 360 -25.41 -15.00 7.28
CA GLU A 360 -26.71 -15.67 7.10
C GLU A 360 -26.48 -17.11 6.63
N LYS A 361 -27.37 -18.02 7.08
CA LYS A 361 -27.34 -19.43 6.63
C LYS A 361 -27.87 -19.48 5.20
N ARG A 362 -26.95 -19.61 4.24
CA ARG A 362 -27.28 -19.62 2.80
C ARG A 362 -28.32 -20.68 2.41
N GLU A 363 -28.39 -21.78 3.16
CA GLU A 363 -29.33 -22.89 2.93
C GLU A 363 -30.79 -22.42 2.96
N GLN A 364 -31.08 -21.31 3.67
CA GLN A 364 -32.40 -20.69 3.72
C GLN A 364 -32.83 -20.08 2.38
N PHE A 365 -31.90 -19.83 1.45
CA PHE A 365 -32.15 -19.14 0.18
C PHE A 365 -32.04 -20.07 -1.04
N LEU A 366 -32.00 -21.39 -0.84
CA LEU A 366 -31.99 -22.35 -1.94
C LEU A 366 -33.32 -22.34 -2.72
N LYS A 367 -33.26 -22.54 -4.04
CA LYS A 367 -34.47 -22.71 -4.89
C LYS A 367 -35.25 -23.96 -4.48
N VAL A 368 -34.54 -25.05 -4.19
CA VAL A 368 -35.09 -26.32 -3.72
C VAL A 368 -34.49 -26.63 -2.35
N PRO A 369 -35.30 -26.87 -1.30
CA PRO A 369 -34.78 -27.32 0.00
C PRO A 369 -34.07 -28.66 -0.16
N VAL A 370 -32.80 -28.74 0.22
CA VAL A 370 -32.06 -30.01 0.20
C VAL A 370 -32.44 -30.80 1.45
N LEU A 371 -32.98 -32.01 1.29
CA LEU A 371 -32.98 -33.03 2.33
C LEU A 371 -31.52 -33.46 2.54
N ASP A 372 -30.91 -32.98 3.62
CA ASP A 372 -29.51 -33.19 3.98
C ASP A 372 -29.11 -34.68 3.98
N LYS A 373 -28.44 -35.14 2.91
CA LYS A 373 -27.67 -36.39 2.92
C LYS A 373 -26.18 -36.22 2.63
N ASN A 374 -25.73 -35.02 2.22
CA ASN A 374 -24.33 -34.80 1.79
C ASN A 374 -23.50 -33.90 2.72
N LEU A 375 -24.00 -33.54 3.91
CA LEU A 375 -23.25 -32.76 4.92
C LEU A 375 -21.94 -33.42 5.40
N ASN A 376 -21.79 -34.74 5.23
CA ASN A 376 -20.57 -35.44 5.64
C ASN A 376 -19.37 -35.21 4.72
N VAL A 377 -19.54 -34.72 3.49
CA VAL A 377 -18.41 -34.48 2.57
C VAL A 377 -17.68 -33.17 2.90
N GLY A 378 -18.42 -32.13 3.33
CA GLY A 378 -17.83 -30.85 3.76
C GLY A 378 -17.06 -30.96 5.08
N LYS A 379 -17.63 -31.68 6.07
CA LYS A 379 -16.98 -31.94 7.37
C LYS A 379 -15.82 -32.94 7.27
N ALA A 380 -15.86 -33.90 6.34
CA ALA A 380 -14.73 -34.80 6.10
C ALA A 380 -13.52 -34.04 5.52
N LYS A 381 -13.75 -33.10 4.59
CA LYS A 381 -12.70 -32.20 4.09
C LYS A 381 -12.17 -31.23 5.14
N GLU A 382 -12.98 -30.78 6.10
CA GLU A 382 -12.51 -30.00 7.26
C GLU A 382 -11.52 -30.80 8.11
N LYS A 383 -11.78 -32.08 8.40
CA LYS A 383 -10.90 -32.91 9.24
C LYS A 383 -9.64 -33.42 8.54
N GLU A 384 -9.71 -33.79 7.27
CA GLU A 384 -8.53 -34.29 6.53
C GLU A 384 -7.51 -33.18 6.23
N GLN A 385 -7.95 -31.94 6.00
CA GLN A 385 -7.02 -30.81 5.75
C GLN A 385 -6.43 -30.19 7.03
N GLU A 386 -7.12 -30.23 8.18
CA GLU A 386 -6.52 -29.83 9.46
C GLU A 386 -5.43 -30.80 9.93
N GLN A 387 -5.55 -32.10 9.60
CA GLN A 387 -4.53 -33.10 9.93
C GLN A 387 -3.34 -33.12 8.95
N GLY A 388 -3.52 -32.69 7.70
CA GLY A 388 -2.44 -32.61 6.70
C GLY A 388 -1.52 -31.39 6.81
N LEU A 389 -1.91 -30.36 7.58
CA LEU A 389 -1.10 -29.18 7.90
C LEU A 389 -0.39 -29.30 9.26
N GLY A 390 -0.55 -30.44 9.95
CA GLY A 390 0.05 -30.75 11.23
C GLY A 390 1.10 -31.86 11.14
N VAL A 391 2.10 -31.72 10.26
CA VAL A 391 3.40 -32.42 10.33
C VAL A 391 4.51 -31.47 9.95
#